data_AF-A0A061RYN5-F1
#
_entry.id   AF-A0A061RYN5-F1
#
_cell.length_a   1.000
_cell.length_b   1.000
_cell.length_c   1.000
_cell.angle_alpha   90.00
_cell.angle_beta   90.00
_cell.angle_gamma   90.00
#
_symmetry.space_group_name_H-M   'P 1'
#
loop_
_entity.id
_entity.type
_entity.pdbx_description
1 polymer ?
#
loop_
_entity_poly.entity_id
_entity_poly.type
_entity_poly.pdbx_seq_one_letter_code
_entity_poly.pdbx_strand_id
1 'polypeptide(L)'
;MAAARATAAALRADSAAVVPALDDVLRSCLDALERASPPLGGKDATAAAAALMRLLSAAVEVCGGWNWSGGWECMAASGDAAEPEAAQARVVSALRRMGSSAIARSLESPAVADEVPDLSMAVCAVDVSFARFCVPALPQRLAAEAAPEMIGGALRRAAACCACNHKGAALAGLTSCSAFIKLGDSSSEAARGAVLSHGMVVAWGLLGTLLGPSPLSRVHKVASVLGELVSLVAAAVGSPDSAASTVRSWLSDAMDSVPRCRLLPGERSAALEEWGPLLAAIALVSLRRPCPDTGADGDGRNVQRLKRALRAFVERR
;
A
#
# COMPACT_ATOMS: atom_id res chain seq x y z
N MET A 1 -11.99 -23.30 -0.26
CA MET A 1 -10.79 -23.08 0.59
C MET A 1 -9.83 -24.27 0.63
N ALA A 2 -10.30 -25.51 0.89
CA ALA A 2 -9.42 -26.68 0.95
C ALA A 2 -8.67 -26.95 -0.38
N ALA A 3 -9.39 -26.89 -1.51
CA ALA A 3 -8.79 -27.00 -2.84
C ALA A 3 -7.69 -25.95 -3.05
N ALA A 4 -7.93 -24.69 -2.71
CA ALA A 4 -6.97 -23.63 -2.94
C ALA A 4 -5.75 -23.66 -1.99
N ARG A 5 -5.92 -24.17 -0.75
CA ARG A 5 -4.78 -24.47 0.14
C ARG A 5 -3.96 -25.65 -0.39
N ALA A 6 -4.61 -26.68 -0.92
CA ALA A 6 -3.95 -27.80 -1.58
C ALA A 6 -3.23 -27.34 -2.86
N THR A 7 -3.82 -26.44 -3.65
CA THR A 7 -3.17 -25.79 -4.80
C THR A 7 -1.96 -24.98 -4.36
N ALA A 8 -2.07 -24.11 -3.34
CA ALA A 8 -0.92 -23.35 -2.84
C ALA A 8 0.21 -24.24 -2.28
N ALA A 9 -0.13 -25.37 -1.66
CA ALA A 9 0.85 -26.36 -1.18
C ALA A 9 1.49 -27.14 -2.34
N ALA A 10 0.72 -27.51 -3.37
CA ALA A 10 1.21 -28.16 -4.58
C ALA A 10 2.08 -27.22 -5.43
N LEU A 11 1.72 -25.94 -5.52
CA LEU A 11 2.51 -24.89 -6.19
C LEU A 11 3.87 -24.65 -5.50
N ARG A 12 4.04 -25.07 -4.24
CA ARG A 12 5.36 -25.02 -3.56
C ARG A 12 6.25 -26.22 -3.90
N ALA A 13 5.71 -27.29 -4.48
CA ALA A 13 6.41 -28.57 -4.67
C ALA A 13 6.99 -28.77 -6.07
N ASP A 14 6.50 -28.08 -7.10
CA ASP A 14 6.97 -28.24 -8.50
C ASP A 14 6.92 -26.91 -9.26
N SER A 15 8.10 -26.33 -9.53
CA SER A 15 8.31 -25.01 -10.16
C SER A 15 7.80 -24.89 -11.58
N ALA A 16 7.93 -25.96 -12.38
CA ALA A 16 7.59 -25.95 -13.80
C ALA A 16 6.06 -25.98 -14.00
N ALA A 17 5.32 -26.57 -13.06
CA ALA A 17 3.86 -26.59 -13.07
C ALA A 17 3.22 -25.30 -12.48
N VAL A 18 4.00 -24.45 -11.79
CA VAL A 18 3.46 -23.27 -11.09
C VAL A 18 2.89 -22.24 -12.04
N VAL A 19 3.59 -21.92 -13.12
CA VAL A 19 3.23 -20.79 -13.99
C VAL A 19 1.92 -21.02 -14.74
N PRO A 20 1.68 -22.19 -15.38
CA PRO A 20 0.40 -22.46 -16.04
C PRO A 20 -0.76 -22.55 -15.04
N ALA A 21 -0.57 -23.24 -13.91
CA ALA A 21 -1.58 -23.35 -12.87
C ALA A 21 -1.91 -22.00 -12.22
N LEU A 22 -0.91 -21.13 -12.07
CA LEU A 22 -1.09 -19.76 -11.62
C LEU A 22 -1.92 -18.97 -12.63
N ASP A 23 -1.61 -19.03 -13.91
CA ASP A 23 -2.35 -18.29 -14.94
C ASP A 23 -3.82 -18.71 -14.98
N ASP A 24 -4.10 -20.01 -14.86
CA ASP A 24 -5.47 -20.52 -14.76
C ASP A 24 -6.17 -20.09 -13.47
N VAL A 25 -5.47 -20.05 -12.33
CA VAL A 25 -6.01 -19.53 -11.07
C VAL A 25 -6.28 -18.03 -11.17
N LEU A 26 -5.36 -17.24 -11.71
CA LEU A 26 -5.49 -15.80 -11.90
C LEU A 26 -6.68 -15.49 -12.82
N ARG A 27 -6.77 -16.18 -13.96
CA ARG A 27 -7.87 -16.03 -14.91
C ARG A 27 -9.21 -16.43 -14.27
N SER A 28 -9.26 -17.57 -13.60
CA SER A 28 -10.49 -18.04 -12.93
C SER A 28 -10.94 -17.09 -11.82
N CYS A 29 -10.00 -16.54 -11.03
CA CYS A 29 -10.28 -15.56 -10.00
C CYS A 29 -10.84 -14.26 -10.60
N LEU A 30 -10.22 -13.76 -11.68
CA LEU A 30 -10.67 -12.55 -12.37
C LEU A 30 -12.05 -12.74 -13.00
N ASP A 31 -12.28 -13.84 -13.72
CA ASP A 31 -13.56 -14.12 -14.36
C ASP A 31 -14.67 -14.34 -13.32
N ALA A 32 -14.34 -14.88 -12.14
CA ALA A 32 -15.28 -14.96 -11.01
C ALA A 32 -15.57 -13.58 -10.40
N LEU A 33 -14.56 -12.72 -10.27
CA LEU A 33 -14.72 -11.35 -9.77
C LEU A 33 -15.52 -10.48 -10.75
N GLU A 34 -15.28 -10.59 -12.05
CA GLU A 34 -16.01 -9.84 -13.09
C GLU A 34 -17.49 -10.27 -13.14
N ARG A 35 -17.78 -11.57 -12.96
CA ARG A 35 -19.16 -12.07 -12.85
C ARG A 35 -19.87 -11.63 -11.58
N ALA A 36 -19.13 -11.30 -10.51
CA ALA A 36 -19.69 -10.82 -9.25
C ALA A 36 -20.05 -9.32 -9.26
N SER A 37 -20.22 -8.71 -10.45
CA SER A 37 -20.43 -7.28 -10.71
C SER A 37 -21.27 -6.55 -9.64
N PRO A 38 -20.87 -5.31 -9.23
CA PRO A 38 -21.60 -4.57 -8.21
C PRO A 38 -23.05 -4.20 -8.62
N PRO A 39 -23.96 -3.98 -7.66
CA PRO A 39 -23.71 -3.98 -6.21
C PRO A 39 -23.51 -5.43 -5.72
N LEU A 40 -22.44 -5.67 -4.96
CA LEU A 40 -22.06 -7.00 -4.47
C LEU A 40 -23.27 -7.64 -3.78
N GLY A 41 -23.93 -8.57 -4.49
CA GLY A 41 -25.19 -9.14 -4.07
C GLY A 41 -25.00 -10.02 -2.84
N GLY A 42 -25.39 -9.52 -1.67
CA GLY A 42 -25.42 -10.29 -0.43
C GLY A 42 -24.05 -10.62 0.16
N LYS A 43 -24.07 -11.05 1.44
CA LYS A 43 -22.86 -11.37 2.22
C LYS A 43 -22.04 -12.53 1.64
N ASP A 44 -22.67 -13.43 0.88
CA ASP A 44 -22.00 -14.61 0.34
C ASP A 44 -21.10 -14.27 -0.85
N ALA A 45 -21.53 -13.36 -1.72
CA ALA A 45 -20.72 -12.90 -2.86
C ALA A 45 -19.48 -12.13 -2.38
N THR A 46 -19.62 -11.30 -1.34
CA THR A 46 -18.50 -10.54 -0.77
C THR A 46 -17.49 -11.45 -0.08
N ALA A 47 -17.96 -12.48 0.64
CA ALA A 47 -17.11 -13.49 1.24
C ALA A 47 -16.35 -14.32 0.20
N ALA A 48 -17.02 -14.70 -0.90
CA ALA A 48 -16.38 -15.41 -2.01
C ALA A 48 -15.30 -14.54 -2.69
N ALA A 49 -15.62 -13.27 -3.00
CA ALA A 49 -14.65 -12.32 -3.55
C ALA A 49 -13.45 -12.11 -2.62
N ALA A 50 -13.68 -11.98 -1.31
CA ALA A 50 -12.60 -11.84 -0.33
C ALA A 50 -11.71 -13.10 -0.28
N ALA A 51 -12.31 -14.29 -0.39
CA ALA A 51 -11.55 -15.54 -0.47
C ALA A 51 -10.69 -15.59 -1.73
N LEU A 52 -11.22 -15.20 -2.90
CA LEU A 52 -10.46 -15.13 -4.15
C LEU A 52 -9.29 -14.14 -4.06
N MET A 53 -9.50 -12.96 -3.47
CA MET A 53 -8.43 -11.98 -3.26
C MET A 53 -7.33 -12.48 -2.31
N ARG A 54 -7.68 -13.23 -1.27
CA ARG A 54 -6.67 -13.87 -0.40
C ARG A 54 -5.85 -14.93 -1.14
N LEU A 55 -6.48 -15.68 -2.04
CA LEU A 55 -5.78 -16.64 -2.89
C LEU A 55 -4.86 -15.93 -3.88
N LEU A 56 -5.33 -14.84 -4.49
CA LEU A 56 -4.52 -14.00 -5.35
C LEU A 56 -3.30 -13.43 -4.61
N SER A 57 -3.49 -12.89 -3.40
CA SER A 57 -2.39 -12.39 -2.57
C SER A 57 -1.38 -13.50 -2.26
N ALA A 58 -1.84 -14.67 -1.78
CA ALA A 58 -0.95 -15.80 -1.51
C ALA A 58 -0.21 -16.28 -2.77
N ALA A 59 -0.87 -16.29 -3.92
CA ALA A 59 -0.25 -16.66 -5.18
C ALA A 59 0.83 -15.65 -5.59
N VAL A 60 0.57 -14.35 -5.45
CA VAL A 60 1.56 -13.27 -5.67
C VAL A 60 2.76 -13.41 -4.74
N GLU A 61 2.53 -13.70 -3.46
CA GLU A 61 3.61 -13.92 -2.49
C GLU A 61 4.46 -15.15 -2.81
N VAL A 62 3.84 -16.22 -3.29
CA VAL A 62 4.59 -17.37 -3.80
C VAL A 62 5.42 -16.91 -4.99
N CYS A 63 4.83 -16.29 -6.01
CA CYS A 63 5.56 -15.90 -7.22
C CYS A 63 6.73 -14.93 -6.97
N GLY A 64 6.58 -13.95 -6.08
CA GLY A 64 7.66 -13.01 -5.79
C GLY A 64 8.55 -13.40 -4.60
N GLY A 65 8.10 -14.29 -3.72
CA GLY A 65 8.90 -14.91 -2.66
C GLY A 65 9.86 -15.98 -3.18
N TRP A 66 9.63 -16.48 -4.40
CA TRP A 66 10.61 -17.21 -5.22
C TRP A 66 11.68 -16.25 -5.73
N ASN A 67 12.28 -15.50 -4.81
CA ASN A 67 13.32 -14.52 -5.04
C ASN A 67 14.47 -15.20 -5.82
N TRP A 68 14.40 -15.15 -7.15
CA TRP A 68 15.24 -14.40 -8.09
C TRP A 68 16.77 -14.38 -7.87
N SER A 69 17.30 -14.89 -6.76
CA SER A 69 18.73 -15.03 -6.48
C SER A 69 19.30 -16.41 -6.88
N GLY A 70 18.64 -17.14 -7.79
CA GLY A 70 19.19 -18.40 -8.33
C GLY A 70 18.19 -19.36 -8.98
N GLY A 71 16.90 -19.30 -8.63
CA GLY A 71 15.90 -20.23 -9.19
C GLY A 71 15.66 -20.08 -10.70
N TRP A 72 15.68 -18.83 -11.19
CA TRP A 72 15.58 -18.54 -12.62
C TRP A 72 16.89 -18.77 -13.36
N GLU A 73 18.04 -18.68 -12.69
CA GLU A 73 19.33 -19.04 -13.29
C GLU A 73 19.39 -20.55 -13.55
N CYS A 74 18.79 -21.38 -12.69
CA CYS A 74 18.64 -22.81 -12.94
C CYS A 74 17.72 -23.13 -14.13
N MET A 75 16.68 -22.33 -14.40
CA MET A 75 15.81 -22.50 -15.59
C MET A 75 16.34 -21.81 -16.86
N ALA A 76 17.08 -20.70 -16.72
CA ALA A 76 17.79 -20.07 -17.82
C ALA A 76 18.96 -20.95 -18.30
N ALA A 77 19.58 -21.72 -17.39
CA ALA A 77 20.56 -22.74 -17.73
C ALA A 77 19.97 -23.89 -18.59
N SER A 78 18.64 -24.10 -18.57
CA SER A 78 17.95 -25.02 -19.49
C SER A 78 17.60 -24.42 -20.86
N GLY A 79 17.95 -23.15 -21.13
CA GLY A 79 17.91 -22.56 -22.47
C GLY A 79 16.64 -21.76 -22.82
N ASP A 80 15.63 -21.69 -21.95
CA ASP A 80 14.35 -21.01 -22.21
C ASP A 80 14.18 -19.70 -21.40
N ALA A 81 15.03 -18.71 -21.70
CA ALA A 81 14.97 -17.39 -21.05
C ALA A 81 13.71 -16.55 -21.39
N ALA A 82 12.82 -17.03 -22.28
CA ALA A 82 11.60 -16.34 -22.69
C ALA A 82 10.40 -16.55 -21.74
N GLU A 83 10.40 -17.63 -20.94
CA GLU A 83 9.30 -17.94 -20.01
C GLU A 83 9.18 -17.02 -18.76
N PRO A 84 10.26 -16.51 -18.14
CA PRO A 84 10.17 -15.69 -16.92
C PRO A 84 9.45 -14.37 -17.14
N GLU A 85 9.87 -13.63 -18.18
CA GLU A 85 9.33 -12.32 -18.48
C GLU A 85 7.86 -12.42 -18.94
N ALA A 86 7.53 -13.46 -19.69
CA ALA A 86 6.15 -13.77 -20.06
C ALA A 86 5.28 -14.07 -18.83
N ALA A 87 5.77 -14.86 -17.87
CA ALA A 87 5.07 -15.15 -16.62
C ALA A 87 4.85 -13.87 -15.78
N GLN A 88 5.88 -13.05 -15.64
CA GLN A 88 5.80 -11.76 -14.95
C GLN A 88 4.81 -10.80 -15.62
N ALA A 89 4.85 -10.70 -16.95
CA ALA A 89 3.92 -9.88 -17.72
C ALA A 89 2.46 -10.34 -17.54
N ARG A 90 2.21 -11.65 -17.44
CA ARG A 90 0.88 -12.20 -17.12
C ARG A 90 0.42 -11.82 -15.73
N VAL A 91 1.29 -11.93 -14.71
CA VAL A 91 0.97 -11.49 -13.34
C VAL A 91 0.64 -10.00 -13.30
N VAL A 92 1.46 -9.17 -13.96
CA VAL A 92 1.21 -7.72 -14.08
C VAL A 92 -0.12 -7.45 -14.78
N SER A 93 -0.41 -8.14 -15.88
CA SER A 93 -1.68 -8.00 -16.60
C SER A 93 -2.88 -8.38 -15.73
N ALA A 94 -2.78 -9.49 -14.98
CA ALA A 94 -3.83 -9.94 -14.07
C ALA A 94 -4.08 -8.94 -12.93
N LEU A 95 -3.01 -8.43 -12.32
CA LEU A 95 -3.11 -7.42 -11.26
C LEU A 95 -3.65 -6.08 -11.78
N ARG A 96 -3.28 -5.68 -13.01
CA ARG A 96 -3.84 -4.50 -13.67
C ARG A 96 -5.35 -4.68 -13.89
N ARG A 97 -5.77 -5.82 -14.47
CA ARG A 97 -7.20 -6.15 -14.64
C ARG A 97 -7.95 -6.13 -13.32
N MET A 98 -7.38 -6.71 -12.26
CA MET A 98 -7.95 -6.68 -10.92
C MET A 98 -8.11 -5.25 -10.42
N GLY A 99 -7.07 -4.43 -10.52
CA GLY A 99 -7.09 -3.02 -10.09
C GLY A 99 -8.10 -2.17 -10.85
N SER A 100 -8.31 -2.44 -12.14
CA SER A 100 -9.28 -1.74 -12.98
C SER A 100 -10.72 -2.28 -12.88
N SER A 101 -10.91 -3.44 -12.22
CA SER A 101 -12.23 -4.05 -12.05
C SER A 101 -13.20 -3.13 -11.30
N ALA A 102 -14.50 -3.25 -11.59
CA ALA A 102 -15.53 -2.44 -10.93
C ALA A 102 -15.52 -2.62 -9.40
N ILE A 103 -15.26 -3.84 -8.92
CA ILE A 103 -15.14 -4.14 -7.50
C ILE A 103 -13.96 -3.37 -6.89
N ALA A 104 -12.75 -3.50 -7.44
CA ALA A 104 -11.58 -2.82 -6.88
C ALA A 104 -11.73 -1.30 -6.91
N ARG A 105 -12.26 -0.73 -8.00
CA ARG A 105 -12.52 0.71 -8.10
C ARG A 105 -13.59 1.18 -7.11
N SER A 106 -14.61 0.38 -6.83
CA SER A 106 -15.63 0.74 -5.84
C SER A 106 -15.04 0.90 -4.43
N LEU A 107 -13.99 0.14 -4.10
CA LEU A 107 -13.27 0.22 -2.82
C LEU A 107 -12.39 1.47 -2.69
N GLU A 108 -12.26 2.29 -3.74
CA GLU A 108 -11.68 3.64 -3.62
C GLU A 108 -12.63 4.60 -2.90
N SER A 109 -13.89 4.19 -2.67
CA SER A 109 -14.84 4.89 -1.80
C SER A 109 -14.78 4.33 -0.36
N PRO A 110 -14.55 5.19 0.66
CA PRO A 110 -14.54 4.76 2.06
C PRO A 110 -15.86 4.16 2.51
N ALA A 111 -16.99 4.67 2.00
CA ALA A 111 -18.32 4.17 2.33
C ALA A 111 -18.49 2.71 1.90
N VAL A 112 -18.09 2.39 0.67
CA VAL A 112 -18.13 1.01 0.15
C VAL A 112 -17.14 0.14 0.91
N ALA A 113 -15.93 0.63 1.15
CA ALA A 113 -14.91 -0.13 1.85
C ALA A 113 -15.32 -0.50 3.30
N ASP A 114 -16.13 0.33 3.96
CA ASP A 114 -16.72 0.08 5.28
C ASP A 114 -17.86 -0.96 5.26
N GLU A 115 -18.61 -1.06 4.15
CA GLU A 115 -19.69 -2.04 4.00
C GLU A 115 -19.16 -3.47 3.80
N VAL A 116 -17.98 -3.61 3.18
CA VAL A 116 -17.38 -4.92 2.84
C VAL A 116 -15.94 -5.07 3.38
N PRO A 117 -15.72 -4.93 4.70
CA PRO A 117 -14.39 -4.82 5.27
C PRO A 117 -13.48 -6.02 5.00
N ASP A 118 -14.04 -7.23 4.92
CA ASP A 118 -13.27 -8.44 4.61
C ASP A 118 -12.68 -8.42 3.20
N LEU A 119 -13.45 -7.90 2.24
CA LEU A 119 -13.00 -7.72 0.86
C LEU A 119 -11.98 -6.60 0.78
N SER A 120 -12.23 -5.46 1.44
CA SER A 120 -11.31 -4.33 1.55
C SER A 120 -9.93 -4.78 2.10
N MET A 121 -9.92 -5.55 3.18
CA MET A 121 -8.70 -6.12 3.75
C MET A 121 -7.99 -7.08 2.78
N ALA A 122 -8.75 -7.91 2.07
CA ALA A 122 -8.18 -8.87 1.12
C ALA A 122 -7.55 -8.17 -0.09
N VAL A 123 -8.16 -7.10 -0.62
CA VAL A 123 -7.59 -6.29 -1.70
C VAL A 123 -6.33 -5.57 -1.23
N CYS A 124 -6.34 -4.97 -0.04
CA CYS A 124 -5.13 -4.39 0.54
C CYS A 124 -4.00 -5.42 0.73
N ALA A 125 -4.32 -6.68 1.02
CA ALA A 125 -3.32 -7.73 1.11
C ALA A 125 -2.68 -8.01 -0.27
N VAL A 126 -3.47 -8.08 -1.34
CA VAL A 126 -2.95 -8.19 -2.71
C VAL A 126 -2.05 -7.00 -3.06
N ASP A 127 -2.49 -5.79 -2.74
CA ASP A 127 -1.74 -4.55 -2.97
C ASP A 127 -0.38 -4.57 -2.24
N VAL A 128 -0.37 -5.02 -0.98
CA VAL A 128 0.86 -5.20 -0.19
C VAL A 128 1.78 -6.25 -0.80
N SER A 129 1.24 -7.40 -1.21
CA SER A 129 2.03 -8.46 -1.84
C SER A 129 2.63 -7.99 -3.17
N PHE A 130 1.87 -7.24 -3.97
CA PHE A 130 2.38 -6.60 -5.19
C PHE A 130 3.55 -5.65 -4.90
N ALA A 131 3.39 -4.75 -3.92
CA ALA A 131 4.43 -3.79 -3.57
C ALA A 131 5.71 -4.46 -3.05
N ARG A 132 5.59 -5.52 -2.25
CA ARG A 132 6.74 -6.18 -1.61
C ARG A 132 7.45 -7.17 -2.51
N PHE A 133 6.71 -7.89 -3.35
CA PHE A 133 7.22 -9.09 -4.02
C PHE A 133 7.20 -8.98 -5.54
N CYS A 134 6.25 -8.27 -6.14
CA CYS A 134 6.21 -8.12 -7.59
C CYS A 134 7.14 -7.02 -8.07
N VAL A 135 6.89 -5.77 -7.66
CA VAL A 135 7.60 -4.62 -8.26
C VAL A 135 9.12 -4.72 -8.16
N PRO A 136 9.72 -5.14 -7.01
CA PRO A 136 11.17 -5.30 -6.93
C PRO A 136 11.75 -6.38 -7.86
N ALA A 137 10.94 -7.37 -8.26
CA ALA A 137 11.36 -8.47 -9.12
C ALA A 137 11.12 -8.18 -10.62
N LEU A 138 10.34 -7.15 -10.96
CA LEU A 138 10.02 -6.85 -12.36
C LEU A 138 11.23 -6.26 -13.11
N PRO A 139 11.39 -6.60 -14.39
CA PRO A 139 12.28 -5.88 -15.30
C PRO A 139 11.97 -4.38 -15.27
N GLN A 140 13.01 -3.54 -15.29
CA GLN A 140 12.88 -2.09 -15.13
C GLN A 140 11.86 -1.47 -16.09
N ARG A 141 11.79 -1.97 -17.33
CA ARG A 141 10.81 -1.53 -18.34
C ARG A 141 9.38 -1.84 -17.91
N LEU A 142 9.09 -3.09 -17.52
CA LEU A 142 7.76 -3.50 -17.07
C LEU A 142 7.35 -2.77 -15.78
N ALA A 143 8.30 -2.56 -14.87
CA ALA A 143 8.08 -1.76 -13.67
C ALA A 143 7.71 -0.31 -14.03
N ALA A 144 8.44 0.34 -14.94
CA ALA A 144 8.16 1.71 -15.36
C ALA A 144 6.80 1.87 -16.04
N GLU A 145 6.39 0.91 -16.86
CA GLU A 145 5.10 0.94 -17.57
C GLU A 145 3.91 0.64 -16.64
N ALA A 146 4.03 -0.33 -15.73
CA ALA A 146 2.90 -0.82 -14.94
C ALA A 146 2.73 -0.12 -13.59
N ALA A 147 3.82 0.29 -12.96
CA ALA A 147 3.80 0.80 -11.59
C ALA A 147 2.93 2.05 -11.41
N PRO A 148 2.95 3.08 -12.29
CA PRO A 148 2.25 4.34 -12.01
C PRO A 148 0.74 4.19 -11.80
N GLU A 149 0.04 3.51 -12.72
CA GLU A 149 -1.40 3.31 -12.64
C GLU A 149 -1.77 2.39 -11.47
N MET A 150 -1.04 1.28 -11.32
CA MET A 150 -1.33 0.28 -10.29
C MET A 150 -1.07 0.79 -8.88
N ILE A 151 0.07 1.49 -8.67
CA ILE A 151 0.38 2.15 -7.39
C ILE A 151 -0.68 3.21 -7.09
N GLY A 152 -1.06 4.02 -8.07
CA GLY A 152 -2.08 5.06 -7.88
C GLY A 152 -3.44 4.49 -7.43
N GLY A 153 -3.93 3.45 -8.10
CA GLY A 153 -5.17 2.76 -7.71
C GLY A 153 -5.08 2.10 -6.34
N ALA A 154 -3.96 1.43 -6.05
CA ALA A 154 -3.72 0.80 -4.75
C ALA A 154 -3.66 1.81 -3.61
N LEU A 155 -3.02 2.97 -3.81
CA LEU A 155 -2.97 4.05 -2.81
C LEU A 155 -4.34 4.68 -2.57
N ARG A 156 -5.18 4.85 -3.60
CA ARG A 156 -6.57 5.31 -3.43
C ARG A 156 -7.41 4.34 -2.61
N ARG A 157 -7.34 3.04 -2.90
CA ARG A 157 -8.00 2.00 -2.08
C ARG A 157 -7.45 1.98 -0.65
N ALA A 158 -6.13 2.03 -0.49
CA ALA A 158 -5.49 2.04 0.82
C ALA A 158 -5.93 3.24 1.66
N ALA A 159 -6.00 4.43 1.06
CA ALA A 159 -6.47 5.64 1.71
C ALA A 159 -7.96 5.55 2.09
N ALA A 160 -8.81 5.02 1.20
CA ALA A 160 -10.22 4.76 1.50
C ALA A 160 -10.38 3.79 2.69
N CYS A 161 -9.60 2.70 2.69
CA CYS A 161 -9.52 1.77 3.81
C CYS A 161 -9.07 2.46 5.11
N CYS A 162 -8.09 3.36 5.07
CA CYS A 162 -7.64 4.11 6.25
C CYS A 162 -8.77 4.96 6.88
N ALA A 163 -9.65 5.52 6.07
CA ALA A 163 -10.81 6.30 6.49
C ALA A 163 -12.00 5.45 7.01
N CYS A 164 -11.91 4.13 6.92
CA CYS A 164 -12.97 3.21 7.38
C CYS A 164 -13.14 3.24 8.91
N ASN A 165 -14.40 3.07 9.33
CA ASN A 165 -14.78 2.80 10.70
C ASN A 165 -14.37 1.39 11.15
N HIS A 166 -14.31 0.43 10.22
CA HIS A 166 -13.84 -0.92 10.52
C HIS A 166 -12.33 -0.95 10.84
N LYS A 167 -11.98 -1.27 12.09
CA LYS A 167 -10.59 -1.27 12.59
C LYS A 167 -9.63 -2.09 11.73
N GLY A 168 -10.05 -3.28 11.29
CA GLY A 168 -9.22 -4.15 10.47
C GLY A 168 -8.93 -3.58 9.08
N ALA A 169 -9.93 -2.95 8.46
CA ALA A 169 -9.78 -2.33 7.14
C ALA A 169 -8.84 -1.12 7.22
N ALA A 170 -9.00 -0.28 8.25
CA ALA A 170 -8.09 0.84 8.48
C ALA A 170 -6.63 0.40 8.69
N LEU A 171 -6.39 -0.65 9.48
CA LEU A 171 -5.04 -1.19 9.66
C LEU A 171 -4.46 -1.80 8.38
N ALA A 172 -5.29 -2.46 7.57
CA ALA A 172 -4.88 -2.98 6.27
C ALA A 172 -4.51 -1.84 5.31
N GLY A 173 -5.30 -0.76 5.28
CA GLY A 173 -5.01 0.46 4.53
C GLY A 173 -3.66 1.07 4.93
N LEU A 174 -3.42 1.28 6.24
CA LEU A 174 -2.15 1.82 6.73
C LEU A 174 -0.95 0.92 6.39
N THR A 175 -1.16 -0.41 6.40
CA THR A 175 -0.12 -1.38 6.02
C THR A 175 0.18 -1.30 4.53
N SER A 176 -0.85 -1.14 3.70
CA SER A 176 -0.72 -0.92 2.25
C SER A 176 0.03 0.38 1.94
N CYS A 177 -0.37 1.51 2.53
CA CYS A 177 0.35 2.78 2.38
C CYS A 177 1.84 2.64 2.75
N SER A 178 2.15 2.03 3.90
CA SER A 178 3.52 1.77 4.36
C SER A 178 4.31 0.92 3.35
N ALA A 179 3.68 -0.11 2.75
CA ALA A 179 4.33 -0.97 1.77
C ALA A 179 4.71 -0.21 0.50
N PHE A 180 3.82 0.64 -0.03
CA PHE A 180 4.13 1.43 -1.22
C PHE A 180 5.14 2.56 -0.97
N ILE A 181 5.10 3.21 0.19
CA ILE A 181 6.11 4.21 0.55
C ILE A 181 7.50 3.57 0.59
N LYS A 182 7.64 2.41 1.23
CA LYS A 182 8.89 1.64 1.25
C LYS A 182 9.33 1.20 -0.13
N LEU A 183 8.39 0.80 -0.98
CA LEU A 183 8.69 0.50 -2.38
C LEU A 183 9.26 1.74 -3.10
N GLY A 184 8.69 2.93 -2.92
CA GLY A 184 9.23 4.16 -3.50
C GLY A 184 10.62 4.52 -2.99
N ASP A 185 10.95 4.13 -1.76
CA ASP A 185 12.27 4.38 -1.17
C ASP A 185 13.33 3.42 -1.76
N SER A 186 13.00 2.13 -1.87
CA SER A 186 13.95 1.07 -2.26
C SER A 186 13.95 0.70 -3.75
N SER A 187 13.06 1.27 -4.57
CA SER A 187 12.86 0.87 -5.98
C SER A 187 13.23 1.96 -6.98
N SER A 188 12.81 1.78 -8.24
CA SER A 188 13.04 2.68 -9.35
C SER A 188 12.41 4.06 -9.14
N GLU A 189 12.95 5.06 -9.85
CA GLU A 189 12.41 6.42 -9.86
C GLU A 189 10.94 6.47 -10.31
N ALA A 190 10.51 5.54 -11.18
CA ALA A 190 9.12 5.43 -11.60
C ALA A 190 8.18 5.08 -10.44
N ALA A 191 8.58 4.12 -9.59
CA ALA A 191 7.80 3.75 -8.41
C ALA A 191 7.78 4.90 -7.38
N ARG A 192 8.92 5.56 -7.16
CA ARG A 192 9.02 6.75 -6.32
C ARG A 192 8.09 7.87 -6.79
N GLY A 193 8.17 8.24 -8.07
CA GLY A 193 7.33 9.26 -8.67
C GLY A 193 5.83 8.92 -8.59
N ALA A 194 5.47 7.65 -8.79
CA ALA A 194 4.10 7.17 -8.66
C ALA A 194 3.55 7.36 -7.24
N VAL A 195 4.33 7.02 -6.21
CA VAL A 195 3.92 7.23 -4.80
C VAL A 195 3.82 8.72 -4.48
N LEU A 196 4.81 9.52 -4.89
CA LEU A 196 4.84 10.96 -4.62
C LEU A 196 3.68 11.71 -5.29
N SER A 197 3.31 11.33 -6.52
CA SER A 197 2.14 11.91 -7.21
C SER A 197 0.81 11.65 -6.49
N HIS A 198 0.77 10.69 -5.56
CA HIS A 198 -0.40 10.35 -4.74
C HIS A 198 -0.21 10.71 -3.26
N GLY A 199 0.77 11.55 -2.91
CA GLY A 199 1.05 11.94 -1.53
C GLY A 199 -0.14 12.57 -0.79
N MET A 200 -0.93 13.39 -1.48
CA MET A 200 -2.17 13.97 -0.94
C MET A 200 -3.23 12.90 -0.60
N VAL A 201 -3.35 11.85 -1.42
CA VAL A 201 -4.26 10.72 -1.19
C VAL A 201 -3.85 9.96 0.07
N VAL A 202 -2.55 9.72 0.25
CA VAL A 202 -2.02 9.10 1.46
C VAL A 202 -2.30 9.98 2.69
N ALA A 203 -1.99 11.28 2.61
CA ALA A 203 -2.24 12.23 3.69
C ALA A 203 -3.73 12.27 4.09
N TRP A 204 -4.64 12.22 3.10
CA TRP A 204 -6.08 12.13 3.30
C TRP A 204 -6.49 10.86 4.06
N GLY A 205 -5.96 9.70 3.67
CA GLY A 205 -6.23 8.44 4.39
C GLY A 205 -5.70 8.45 5.84
N LEU A 206 -4.50 8.99 6.05
CA LEU A 206 -3.91 9.14 7.39
C LEU A 206 -4.77 10.05 8.28
N LEU A 207 -5.24 11.18 7.74
CA LEU A 207 -6.16 12.06 8.43
C LEU A 207 -7.49 11.36 8.72
N GLY A 208 -8.06 10.63 7.75
CA GLY A 208 -9.26 9.82 7.95
C GLY A 208 -9.11 8.82 9.11
N THR A 209 -7.93 8.24 9.30
CA THR A 209 -7.64 7.35 10.44
C THR A 209 -7.69 8.10 11.78
N LEU A 210 -7.15 9.32 11.83
CA LEU A 210 -7.12 10.15 13.04
C LEU A 210 -8.50 10.72 13.39
N LEU A 211 -9.35 10.96 12.39
CA LEU A 211 -10.71 11.49 12.54
C LEU A 211 -11.78 10.39 12.68
N GLY A 212 -11.43 9.14 12.40
CA GLY A 212 -12.29 7.97 12.49
C GLY A 212 -12.39 7.41 13.93
N PRO A 213 -13.15 6.32 14.14
CA PRO A 213 -13.39 5.74 15.46
C PRO A 213 -12.16 5.04 16.03
N SER A 214 -12.03 5.05 17.36
CA SER A 214 -10.88 4.47 18.09
C SER A 214 -9.49 4.91 17.58
N PRO A 215 -9.28 6.20 17.28
CA PRO A 215 -8.07 6.72 16.64
C PRO A 215 -6.80 6.44 17.45
N LEU A 216 -6.88 6.48 18.79
CA LEU A 216 -5.76 6.23 19.71
C LEU A 216 -5.04 4.90 19.45
N SER A 217 -5.76 3.86 19.05
CA SER A 217 -5.18 2.54 18.76
C SER A 217 -4.34 2.52 17.47
N ARG A 218 -4.47 3.56 16.63
CA ARG A 218 -3.87 3.66 15.29
C ARG A 218 -2.84 4.78 15.18
N VAL A 219 -2.84 5.74 16.11
CA VAL A 219 -1.93 6.91 16.12
C VAL A 219 -0.46 6.51 15.92
N HIS A 220 -0.01 5.41 16.55
CA HIS A 220 1.37 4.95 16.36
C HIS A 220 1.68 4.61 14.91
N LYS A 221 0.80 3.84 14.25
CA LYS A 221 1.01 3.43 12.85
C LYS A 221 0.89 4.63 11.91
N VAL A 222 -0.03 5.57 12.18
CA VAL A 222 -0.11 6.84 11.44
C VAL A 222 1.19 7.63 11.54
N ALA A 223 1.75 7.78 12.74
CA ALA A 223 3.03 8.48 12.93
C ALA A 223 4.17 7.81 12.16
N SER A 224 4.24 6.48 12.16
CA SER A 224 5.23 5.73 11.40
C SER A 224 5.07 5.93 9.89
N VAL A 225 3.86 5.80 9.34
CA VAL A 225 3.61 5.97 7.91
C VAL A 225 3.87 7.41 7.47
N LEU A 226 3.51 8.40 8.29
CA LEU A 226 3.81 9.81 8.01
C LEU A 226 5.32 10.08 8.04
N GLY A 227 6.05 9.47 8.98
CA GLY A 227 7.51 9.51 9.02
C GLY A 227 8.12 8.92 7.74
N GLU A 228 7.72 7.70 7.36
CA GLU A 228 8.16 7.04 6.12
C GLU A 228 7.89 7.93 4.88
N LEU A 229 6.71 8.58 4.81
CA LEU A 229 6.36 9.47 3.69
C LEU A 229 7.27 10.70 3.64
N VAL A 230 7.54 11.33 4.79
CA VAL A 230 8.45 12.48 4.88
C VAL A 230 9.85 12.10 4.44
N SER A 231 10.36 10.95 4.88
CA SER A 231 11.68 10.43 4.49
C SER A 231 11.77 10.22 2.98
N LEU A 232 10.73 9.64 2.36
CA LEU A 232 10.66 9.44 0.91
C LEU A 232 10.70 10.78 0.15
N VAL A 233 9.91 11.77 0.60
CA VAL A 233 9.92 13.11 -0.02
C VAL A 233 11.30 13.76 0.15
N ALA A 234 11.89 13.66 1.34
CA ALA A 234 13.23 14.20 1.61
C ALA A 234 14.28 13.59 0.68
N ALA A 235 14.27 12.28 0.49
CA ALA A 235 15.14 11.58 -0.45
C ALA A 235 14.97 12.07 -1.90
N ALA A 236 13.74 12.39 -2.31
CA ALA A 236 13.45 12.88 -3.66
C ALA A 236 13.85 14.35 -3.88
N VAL A 237 13.64 15.23 -2.89
CA VAL A 237 13.86 16.68 -3.05
C VAL A 237 15.20 17.17 -2.49
N GLY A 238 15.91 16.35 -1.72
CA GLY A 238 17.22 16.67 -1.14
C GLY A 238 17.23 17.78 -0.08
N SER A 239 16.06 18.23 0.39
CA SER A 239 15.91 19.35 1.32
C SER A 239 14.92 19.00 2.43
N PRO A 240 15.32 19.08 3.72
CA PRO A 240 14.41 18.84 4.85
C PRO A 240 13.21 19.79 4.86
N ASP A 241 13.45 21.08 4.59
CA ASP A 241 12.42 22.11 4.64
C ASP A 241 11.43 21.96 3.48
N SER A 242 11.93 21.65 2.27
CA SER A 242 11.07 21.41 1.11
C SER A 242 10.22 20.16 1.30
N ALA A 243 10.79 19.10 1.90
CA ALA A 243 10.06 17.87 2.18
C ALA A 243 8.96 18.09 3.22
N ALA A 244 9.29 18.76 4.33
CA ALA A 244 8.32 19.10 5.36
C ALA A 244 7.22 20.00 4.82
N SER A 245 7.55 21.01 4.00
CA SER A 245 6.58 21.90 3.37
C SER A 245 5.63 21.15 2.44
N THR A 246 6.15 20.24 1.61
CA THR A 246 5.36 19.42 0.68
C THR A 246 4.38 18.50 1.42
N VAL A 247 4.84 17.80 2.47
CA VAL A 247 3.94 16.94 3.27
C VAL A 247 2.93 17.79 4.05
N ARG A 248 3.34 18.97 4.53
CA ARG A 248 2.44 19.91 5.22
C ARG A 248 1.37 20.45 4.30
N SER A 249 1.66 20.75 3.04
CA SER A 249 0.66 21.18 2.07
C SER A 249 -0.34 20.06 1.78
N TRP A 250 0.12 18.81 1.57
CA TRP A 250 -0.78 17.67 1.42
C TRP A 250 -1.70 17.44 2.63
N LEU A 251 -1.18 17.58 3.86
CA LEU A 251 -1.98 17.49 5.08
C LEU A 251 -2.98 18.64 5.18
N SER A 252 -2.57 19.85 4.81
CA SER A 252 -3.44 21.02 4.74
C SER A 252 -4.59 20.81 3.76
N ASP A 253 -4.30 20.36 2.55
CA ASP A 253 -5.30 20.09 1.51
C ASP A 253 -6.25 18.95 1.93
N ALA A 254 -5.71 17.90 2.56
CA ALA A 254 -6.50 16.83 3.16
C ALA A 254 -7.45 17.37 4.24
N MET A 255 -6.98 18.25 5.13
CA MET A 255 -7.83 18.91 6.14
C MET A 255 -8.90 19.81 5.52
N ASP A 256 -8.65 20.41 4.36
CA ASP A 256 -9.66 21.21 3.65
C ASP A 256 -10.72 20.37 2.94
N SER A 257 -10.39 19.12 2.60
CA SER A 257 -11.31 18.18 1.99
C SER A 257 -12.27 17.48 2.97
N VAL A 258 -11.98 17.51 4.28
CA VAL A 258 -12.87 16.89 5.27
C VAL A 258 -14.08 17.79 5.58
N PRO A 259 -15.26 17.22 5.90
CA PRO A 259 -16.42 18.02 6.28
C PRO A 259 -16.10 18.98 7.44
N ARG A 260 -16.56 20.23 7.35
CA ARG A 260 -16.23 21.28 8.34
C ARG A 260 -16.62 20.94 9.78
N CYS A 261 -17.57 20.02 9.99
CA CYS A 261 -17.95 19.53 11.31
C CYS A 261 -16.94 18.56 11.94
N ARG A 262 -15.95 18.09 11.18
CA ARG A 262 -14.92 17.14 11.64
C ARG A 262 -13.69 17.83 12.22
N LEU A 263 -13.53 19.14 12.06
CA LEU A 263 -12.42 19.92 12.62
C LEU A 263 -12.98 21.07 13.46
N LEU A 264 -12.43 21.28 14.65
CA LEU A 264 -12.77 22.45 15.46
C LEU A 264 -12.15 23.73 14.86
N PRO A 265 -12.74 24.91 15.10
CA PRO A 265 -12.15 26.18 14.67
C PRO A 265 -10.70 26.33 15.15
N GLY A 266 -9.79 26.67 14.24
CA GLY A 266 -8.36 26.85 14.54
C GLY A 266 -7.55 25.55 14.70
N GLU A 267 -8.20 24.38 14.75
CA GLU A 267 -7.53 23.10 14.96
C GLU A 267 -6.57 22.75 13.81
N ARG A 268 -6.97 23.07 12.57
CA ARG A 268 -6.10 22.94 11.38
C ARG A 268 -4.79 23.70 11.56
N SER A 269 -4.88 24.99 11.85
CA SER A 269 -3.70 25.86 11.97
C SER A 269 -2.80 25.39 13.12
N ALA A 270 -3.38 25.09 14.27
CA ALA A 270 -2.64 24.59 15.43
C ALA A 270 -1.93 23.26 15.14
N ALA A 271 -2.60 22.32 14.45
CA ALA A 271 -2.00 21.04 14.07
C ALA A 271 -0.82 21.23 13.10
N LEU A 272 -0.97 22.06 12.06
CA LEU A 272 0.10 22.28 11.07
C LEU A 272 1.30 23.03 11.65
N GLU A 273 1.07 23.94 12.60
CA GLU A 273 2.12 24.63 13.35
C GLU A 273 2.88 23.67 14.27
N GLU A 274 2.17 22.78 14.97
CA GLU A 274 2.77 21.79 15.87
C GLU A 274 3.53 20.69 15.10
N TRP A 275 2.97 20.17 14.01
CA TRP A 275 3.53 19.03 13.29
C TRP A 275 4.68 19.43 12.36
N GLY A 276 4.62 20.62 11.75
CA GLY A 276 5.61 21.08 10.76
C GLY A 276 7.08 20.94 11.20
N PRO A 277 7.48 21.45 12.37
CA PRO A 277 8.84 21.29 12.88
C PRO A 277 9.25 19.83 13.10
N LEU A 278 8.31 18.96 13.46
CA LEU A 278 8.57 17.53 13.66
C LEU A 278 8.80 16.83 12.32
N LEU A 279 8.05 17.20 11.26
CA LEU A 279 8.27 16.69 9.91
C LEU A 279 9.66 17.13 9.38
N ALA A 280 10.04 18.40 9.56
CA ALA A 280 11.36 18.89 9.18
C ALA A 280 12.49 18.15 9.91
N ALA A 281 12.31 17.87 11.20
CA ALA A 281 13.28 17.11 11.98
C ALA A 281 13.41 15.64 11.51
N ILE A 282 12.31 14.99 11.12
CA ILE A 282 12.35 13.64 10.52
C ILE A 282 13.11 13.69 9.18
N ALA A 283 12.74 14.61 8.28
CA ALA A 283 13.38 14.76 6.99
C ALA A 283 14.90 15.00 7.10
N LEU A 284 15.32 15.83 8.05
CA LEU A 284 16.74 16.11 8.33
C LEU A 284 17.49 14.86 8.76
N VAL A 285 16.91 14.04 9.63
CA VAL A 285 17.52 12.78 10.07
C VAL A 285 17.60 11.78 8.92
N SER A 286 16.55 11.65 8.11
CA SER A 286 16.55 10.72 6.98
C SER A 286 17.59 11.05 5.90
N LEU A 287 17.86 12.34 5.66
CA LEU A 287 18.90 12.78 4.72
C LEU A 287 20.32 12.57 5.26
N ARG A 288 20.50 12.63 6.59
CA ARG A 288 21.75 12.29 7.26
C ARG A 288 21.86 10.77 7.34
N ARG A 289 22.23 10.11 6.22
CA ARG A 289 22.50 8.66 6.18
C ARG A 289 23.28 8.24 7.44
N PRO A 290 22.85 7.22 8.20
CA PRO A 290 23.60 6.77 9.37
C PRO A 290 25.01 6.35 8.93
N CYS A 291 26.02 6.88 9.60
CA CYS A 291 27.32 6.21 9.63
C CYS A 291 27.10 4.85 10.34
N PRO A 292 27.66 3.73 9.85
CA PRO A 292 27.40 2.39 10.40
C PRO A 292 27.64 2.28 11.92
N ASP A 293 28.50 3.14 12.48
CA ASP A 293 28.96 3.09 13.87
C ASP A 293 28.10 3.88 14.87
N THR A 294 27.10 4.63 14.40
CA THR A 294 26.17 5.37 15.27
C THR A 294 24.78 4.78 15.13
N GLY A 295 24.34 4.06 16.16
CA GLY A 295 23.05 3.37 16.20
C GLY A 295 21.87 4.21 15.69
N ALA A 296 20.92 3.55 15.04
CA ALA A 296 19.73 4.08 14.36
C ALA A 296 18.72 4.86 15.26
N ASP A 297 19.15 5.35 16.42
CA ASP A 297 18.32 5.94 17.48
C ASP A 297 17.75 7.34 17.15
N GLY A 298 18.26 8.01 16.12
CA GLY A 298 17.85 9.37 15.74
C GLY A 298 16.44 9.46 15.16
N ASP A 299 16.08 8.51 14.30
CA ASP A 299 14.83 8.57 13.52
C ASP A 299 13.60 8.26 14.40
N GLY A 300 13.76 7.30 15.31
CA GLY A 300 12.71 6.89 16.24
C GLY A 300 12.27 8.01 17.22
N ARG A 301 13.19 8.91 17.60
CA ARG A 301 12.86 9.98 18.57
C ARG A 301 11.90 11.01 18.00
N ASN A 302 12.14 11.47 16.77
CA ASN A 302 11.29 12.47 16.13
C ASN A 302 9.93 11.89 15.75
N VAL A 303 9.89 10.64 15.26
CA VAL A 303 8.63 9.91 15.04
C VAL A 303 7.85 9.72 16.34
N GLN A 304 8.52 9.47 17.47
CA GLN A 304 7.86 9.36 18.77
C GLN A 304 7.28 10.70 19.25
N ARG A 305 7.95 11.83 18.98
CA ARG A 305 7.41 13.18 19.25
C ARG A 305 6.19 13.46 18.37
N LEU A 306 6.26 13.14 17.09
CA LEU A 306 5.12 13.24 16.16
C LEU A 306 3.94 12.40 16.66
N LYS A 307 4.19 11.16 17.11
CA LYS A 307 3.16 10.31 17.72
C LYS A 307 2.47 10.98 18.91
N ARG A 308 3.22 11.66 19.80
CA ARG A 308 2.64 12.39 20.94
C ARG A 308 1.78 13.56 20.48
N ALA A 309 2.23 14.33 19.48
CA ALA A 309 1.47 15.43 18.91
C ALA A 309 0.16 14.95 18.25
N LEU A 310 0.24 13.88 17.45
CA LEU A 310 -0.94 13.24 16.84
C LEU A 310 -1.91 12.69 17.90
N ARG A 311 -1.38 12.14 18.99
CA ARG A 311 -2.20 11.68 20.11
C ARG A 311 -2.92 12.85 20.79
N ALA A 312 -2.22 13.94 21.07
CA ALA A 312 -2.81 15.14 21.66
C ALA A 312 -3.86 15.81 20.74
N PHE A 313 -3.66 15.75 19.42
CA PHE A 313 -4.68 16.15 18.44
C PHE A 313 -5.95 15.30 18.58
N VAL A 314 -5.79 13.98 18.66
CA VAL A 314 -6.90 13.04 18.80
C VAL A 314 -7.61 13.16 20.16
N GLU A 315 -6.89 13.34 21.27
CA GLU A 315 -7.46 13.43 22.63
C GLU A 315 -8.23 14.73 22.89
N ARG A 316 -8.06 15.76 22.06
CA ARG A 316 -8.82 17.02 22.13
C ARG A 316 -10.25 16.91 21.57
N ARG A 317 -10.65 15.74 21.09
CA ARG A 317 -11.91 15.46 20.38
C ARG A 317 -12.72 14.41 21.13
#